data_AF-K2GIB1-F1
#
_entry.id   AF-K2GIB1-F1
#
_cell.length_a   1.000
_cell.length_b   1.000
_cell.length_c   1.000
_cell.angle_alpha   90.00
_cell.angle_beta   90.00
_cell.angle_gamma   90.00
#
_symmetry.space_group_name_H-M   'P 1'
#
loop_
_entity.id
_entity.type
_entity.pdbx_description
1 polymer ?
#
loop_
_entity_poly.entity_id
_entity_poly.type
_entity_poly.pdbx_seq_one_letter_code
_entity_poly.pdbx_strand_id
1 'polypeptide(L)'
;MSNPQNETYFNHFYLRYYNGNHNQYGKEYIKFEIFDNGELKYCNQSRYRNETEIIKKLHLTRVVMKEIQDIISQSHILIQTDAHWPNNINGSRQELEIEMNDNHIFFVTSKFGTLNEIRQSKDPQGLLIFYNFINDLICLLTTLTKSHSNIHSY
;
A
#
# COMPACT_ATOMS: atom_id res chain seq x y z
N MET A 1 31.26 2.86 20.27
CA MET A 1 31.26 1.71 19.34
C MET A 1 29.82 1.38 19.03
N SER A 2 29.31 1.87 17.90
CA SER A 2 27.99 1.54 17.38
C SER A 2 28.01 0.10 16.84
N ASN A 3 27.00 -0.69 17.21
CA ASN A 3 26.87 -2.08 16.76
C ASN A 3 26.63 -2.10 15.23
N PRO A 4 27.50 -2.71 14.41
CA PRO A 4 27.39 -2.71 12.94
C PRO A 4 26.16 -3.48 12.39
N GLN A 5 25.35 -4.08 13.27
CA GLN A 5 24.07 -4.68 12.90
C GLN A 5 22.89 -3.69 12.87
N ASN A 6 23.09 -2.44 13.31
CA ASN A 6 22.04 -1.40 13.39
C ASN A 6 22.26 -0.22 12.42
N GLU A 7 23.04 -0.39 11.34
CA GLU A 7 22.97 0.56 10.23
C GLU A 7 21.62 0.36 9.54
N THR A 8 20.78 1.39 9.48
CA THR A 8 19.58 1.41 8.63
C THR A 8 20.06 1.28 7.18
N TYR A 9 20.14 0.04 6.69
CA TYR A 9 20.70 -0.29 5.36
C TYR A 9 19.86 0.25 4.20
N PHE A 10 18.66 0.70 4.49
CA PHE A 10 17.77 1.39 3.59
C PHE A 10 17.68 2.81 4.14
N ASN A 11 18.04 3.80 3.33
CA ASN A 11 17.80 5.20 3.65
C ASN A 11 16.37 5.40 4.19
N HIS A 12 16.15 6.48 4.94
CA HIS A 12 14.84 6.89 5.47
C HIS A 12 13.68 6.49 4.54
N PHE A 13 12.95 5.42 4.92
CA PHE A 13 11.95 4.76 4.09
C PHE A 13 10.75 4.30 4.92
N TYR A 14 9.56 4.66 4.47
CA TYR A 14 8.30 4.17 4.98
C TYR A 14 7.31 4.06 3.82
N LEU A 15 6.55 2.97 3.79
CA LEU A 15 5.42 2.83 2.88
C LEU A 15 4.23 2.28 3.66
N ARG A 16 3.08 2.92 3.50
CA ARG A 16 1.80 2.39 3.97
C ARG A 16 0.75 2.48 2.88
N TYR A 17 0.05 1.38 2.67
CA TYR A 17 -1.14 1.34 1.85
C TYR A 17 -2.31 0.81 2.67
N TYR A 18 -3.41 1.55 2.66
CA TYR A 18 -4.67 1.18 3.29
C TYR A 18 -5.79 1.18 2.25
N ASN A 19 -6.60 0.13 2.24
CA ASN A 19 -7.79 0.06 1.39
C ASN A 19 -8.93 -0.55 2.21
N GLY A 20 -9.96 0.25 2.46
CA GLY A 20 -11.03 -0.10 3.39
C GLY A 20 -12.40 0.35 2.94
N ASN A 21 -13.40 -0.36 3.41
CA ASN A 21 -14.81 -0.04 3.27
C ASN A 21 -15.44 0.01 4.66
N HIS A 22 -16.32 0.98 4.85
CA HIS A 22 -17.23 1.05 5.97
C HIS A 22 -18.66 1.04 5.45
N ASN A 23 -19.42 0.02 5.80
CA ASN A 23 -20.83 -0.07 5.45
C ASN A 23 -21.66 -0.38 6.71
N GLN A 24 -22.98 -0.45 6.56
CA GLN A 24 -23.91 -0.81 7.64
C GLN A 24 -23.61 -2.16 8.31
N TYR A 25 -22.78 -3.00 7.67
CA TYR A 25 -22.36 -4.30 8.16
C TYR A 25 -20.95 -4.30 8.77
N GLY A 26 -20.32 -3.12 8.97
CA GLY A 26 -19.05 -2.98 9.67
C GLY A 26 -17.91 -2.48 8.79
N LYS A 27 -16.68 -2.62 9.32
CA LYS A 27 -15.44 -2.16 8.68
C LYS A 27 -14.67 -3.35 8.14
N GLU A 28 -14.38 -3.32 6.84
CA GLU A 28 -13.49 -4.26 6.16
C GLU A 28 -12.29 -3.50 5.59
N TYR A 29 -11.09 -4.05 5.74
CA TYR A 29 -9.91 -3.44 5.15
C TYR A 29 -8.76 -4.41 4.96
N ILE A 30 -7.88 -3.99 4.07
CA ILE A 30 -6.53 -4.52 3.91
C ILE A 30 -5.55 -3.37 4.15
N LYS A 31 -4.46 -3.64 4.87
CA LYS A 31 -3.39 -2.68 5.14
C LYS A 31 -2.04 -3.35 5.03
N PHE A 32 -1.11 -2.66 4.39
CA PHE A 32 0.30 -3.01 4.37
C PHE A 32 1.12 -1.85 4.91
N GLU A 33 2.13 -2.16 5.73
CA GLU A 33 3.10 -1.18 6.24
C GLU A 33 4.50 -1.78 6.12
N ILE A 34 5.43 -1.02 5.53
CA ILE A 34 6.83 -1.40 5.36
C ILE A 34 7.67 -0.33 6.03
N PHE A 35 8.55 -0.77 6.93
CA PHE A 35 9.46 0.10 7.66
C PHE A 35 10.86 0.04 7.05
N ASP A 36 11.66 1.07 7.31
CA ASP A 36 13.07 1.19 6.90
C ASP A 36 13.91 -0.01 7.33
N ASN A 37 13.59 -0.66 8.45
CA ASN A 37 14.27 -1.86 8.91
C ASN A 37 13.91 -3.14 8.13
N GLY A 38 13.03 -3.07 7.14
CA GLY A 38 12.57 -4.22 6.35
C GLY A 38 11.38 -4.98 6.93
N GLU A 39 10.82 -4.58 8.08
CA GLU A 39 9.60 -5.18 8.60
C GLU A 39 8.41 -4.83 7.69
N LEU A 40 7.74 -5.86 7.16
CA LEU A 40 6.46 -5.77 6.47
C LEU A 40 5.35 -6.26 7.42
N LYS A 41 4.41 -5.38 7.75
CA LYS A 41 3.17 -5.72 8.47
C LYS A 41 2.01 -5.78 7.47
N TYR A 42 1.30 -6.90 7.48
CA TYR A 42 0.06 -7.10 6.74
C TYR A 42 -1.09 -7.23 7.73
N CYS A 43 -2.14 -6.45 7.54
CA CYS A 43 -3.39 -6.57 8.26
C CYS A 43 -4.52 -6.80 7.26
N ASN A 44 -5.39 -7.78 7.54
CA ASN A 44 -6.62 -7.98 6.80
C ASN A 44 -7.76 -8.26 7.77
N GLN A 45 -8.74 -7.39 7.74
CA GLN A 45 -10.00 -7.56 8.45
C GLN A 45 -11.10 -7.72 7.40
N SER A 46 -11.49 -8.97 7.16
CA SER A 46 -12.67 -9.33 6.38
C SER A 46 -13.68 -10.01 7.30
N ARG A 47 -14.98 -9.79 7.11
CA ARG A 47 -16.01 -10.47 7.92
C ARG A 47 -16.30 -11.91 7.47
N TYR A 48 -15.54 -12.45 6.52
CA TYR A 48 -15.68 -13.85 6.11
C TYR A 48 -15.48 -14.76 7.34
N ARG A 49 -16.54 -15.50 7.70
CA ARG A 49 -16.58 -16.48 8.81
C ARG A 49 -16.41 -15.94 10.24
N ASN A 50 -16.73 -14.68 10.51
CA ASN A 50 -16.58 -14.07 11.85
C ASN A 50 -15.13 -14.12 12.41
N GLU A 51 -14.13 -14.18 11.54
CA GLU A 51 -12.73 -14.23 11.97
C GLU A 51 -12.24 -12.88 12.52
N THR A 52 -11.29 -12.96 13.46
CA THR A 52 -10.57 -11.80 14.00
C THR A 52 -9.60 -11.24 12.96
N GLU A 53 -9.16 -9.98 13.12
CA GLU A 53 -8.18 -9.36 12.23
C GLU A 53 -6.95 -10.27 12.03
N ILE A 54 -6.64 -10.58 10.77
CA ILE A 54 -5.43 -11.33 10.42
C ILE A 54 -4.28 -10.34 10.39
N ILE A 55 -3.31 -10.51 11.29
CA ILE A 55 -2.08 -9.74 11.33
C ILE A 55 -0.91 -10.67 11.03
N LYS A 56 -0.09 -10.32 10.04
CA LYS A 56 1.15 -11.02 9.71
C LYS A 56 2.30 -10.06 9.69
N LYS A 57 3.47 -10.55 10.09
CA LYS A 57 4.73 -9.83 10.04
C LYS A 57 5.75 -10.65 9.29
N LEU A 58 6.46 -10.00 8.38
CA LEU A 58 7.54 -10.57 7.59
C LEU A 58 8.75 -9.64 7.67
N HIS A 59 9.94 -10.18 7.44
CA HIS A 59 11.15 -9.39 7.29
C HIS A 59 11.63 -9.52 5.85
N LEU A 60 11.63 -8.41 5.13
CA LEU A 60 11.99 -8.35 3.72
C LEU A 60 13.51 -8.38 3.56
N THR A 61 13.99 -9.07 2.53
CA THR A 61 15.42 -9.05 2.20
C THR A 61 15.79 -7.71 1.54
N ARG A 62 17.09 -7.41 1.52
CA ARG A 62 17.60 -6.19 0.87
C ARG A 62 17.23 -6.05 -0.59
N VAL A 63 17.20 -7.18 -1.31
CA VAL A 63 16.82 -7.19 -2.73
C VAL A 63 15.35 -6.80 -2.90
N VAL A 64 14.46 -7.34 -2.06
CA VAL A 64 13.02 -7.02 -2.13
C VAL A 64 12.75 -5.57 -1.76
N MET A 65 13.38 -5.07 -0.71
CA MET A 65 13.27 -3.66 -0.30
C MET A 65 13.73 -2.71 -1.40
N LYS A 66 14.87 -3.01 -2.04
CA LYS A 66 15.38 -2.23 -3.17
C LYS A 66 14.39 -2.24 -4.34
N GLU A 67 13.85 -3.40 -4.69
CA GLU A 67 12.88 -3.52 -5.79
C GLU A 67 11.63 -2.67 -5.53
N ILE A 68 11.12 -2.64 -4.28
CA ILE A 68 9.99 -1.79 -3.91
C ILE A 68 10.32 -0.30 -4.13
N GLN A 69 11.52 0.15 -3.73
CA GLN A 69 11.97 1.52 -3.96
C GLN A 69 12.14 1.84 -5.45
N ASP A 70 12.59 0.86 -6.25
CA ASP A 70 12.72 0.99 -7.70
C ASP A 70 11.33 1.12 -8.37
N ILE A 71 10.33 0.34 -7.94
CA ILE A 71 8.93 0.46 -8.39
C ILE A 71 8.37 1.86 -8.09
N ILE A 72 8.59 2.36 -6.86
CA ILE A 72 8.16 3.70 -6.46
C ILE A 72 8.80 4.75 -7.37
N SER A 73 10.11 4.66 -7.58
CA SER A 73 10.88 5.62 -8.37
C SER A 73 10.46 5.64 -9.86
N GLN A 74 10.16 4.47 -10.44
CA GLN A 74 9.76 4.35 -11.84
C GLN A 74 8.29 4.71 -12.11
N SER A 75 7.44 4.60 -11.08
CA SER A 75 5.99 4.81 -11.23
C SER A 75 5.57 6.27 -11.43
N HIS A 76 6.45 7.25 -11.17
CA HIS A 76 6.12 8.68 -11.10
C HIS A 76 5.10 9.03 -10.00
N ILE A 77 4.85 8.15 -9.03
CA ILE A 77 3.86 8.37 -7.96
C ILE A 77 4.24 9.54 -7.05
N LEU A 78 5.53 9.75 -6.80
CA LEU A 78 6.05 10.77 -5.87
C LEU A 78 5.82 12.21 -6.33
N ILE A 79 5.57 12.42 -7.62
CA ILE A 79 5.32 13.75 -8.19
C ILE A 79 3.82 14.03 -8.40
N GLN A 80 2.94 13.11 -8.01
CA GLN A 80 1.49 13.28 -8.12
C GLN A 80 0.91 14.08 -6.96
N THR A 81 -0.34 14.52 -7.12
CA THR A 81 -1.14 15.18 -6.08
C THR A 81 -2.56 14.64 -6.10
N ASP A 82 -3.19 14.51 -4.94
CA ASP A 82 -4.56 14.05 -4.78
C ASP A 82 -5.60 15.19 -4.72
N ALA A 83 -5.19 16.44 -4.95
CA ALA A 83 -6.01 17.64 -4.80
C ALA A 83 -7.34 17.62 -5.59
N HIS A 84 -7.41 16.82 -6.65
CA HIS A 84 -8.60 16.67 -7.51
C HIS A 84 -9.14 15.25 -7.57
N TRP A 85 -8.62 14.35 -6.73
CA TRP A 85 -9.06 12.96 -6.68
C TRP A 85 -10.42 12.87 -5.93
N PRO A 86 -11.27 11.90 -6.31
CA PRO A 86 -12.55 11.72 -5.65
C PRO A 86 -12.33 11.35 -4.17
N ASN A 87 -12.97 12.05 -3.25
CA ASN A 87 -12.92 11.75 -1.81
C ASN A 87 -14.34 11.66 -1.23
N ASN A 88 -15.24 11.07 -2.00
CA ASN A 88 -16.64 10.90 -1.62
C ASN A 88 -16.66 9.94 -0.42
N ILE A 89 -17.07 10.43 0.75
CA ILE A 89 -17.12 9.68 2.01
C ILE A 89 -18.32 8.72 1.99
N ASN A 90 -18.41 7.84 0.99
CA ASN A 90 -19.42 6.80 0.87
C ASN A 90 -18.91 5.47 1.45
N GLY A 91 -18.09 5.56 2.50
CA GLY A 91 -17.55 4.40 3.20
C GLY A 91 -16.34 3.74 2.54
N SER A 92 -16.10 3.90 1.23
CA SER A 92 -14.92 3.33 0.56
C SER A 92 -13.75 4.32 0.52
N ARG A 93 -12.57 3.87 0.95
CA ARG A 93 -11.37 4.72 1.09
C ARG A 93 -10.09 3.95 0.77
N GLN A 94 -9.19 4.63 0.08
CA GLN A 94 -7.82 4.24 -0.17
C GLN A 94 -6.90 5.32 0.36
N GLU A 95 -5.82 4.90 1.00
CA GLU A 95 -4.76 5.80 1.47
C GLU A 95 -3.41 5.22 1.07
N LEU A 96 -2.52 6.09 0.59
CA LEU A 96 -1.14 5.76 0.31
C LEU A 96 -0.26 6.79 1.00
N GLU A 97 0.70 6.32 1.77
CA GLU A 97 1.73 7.14 2.40
C GLU A 97 3.08 6.58 2.00
N ILE A 98 3.95 7.44 1.48
CA ILE A 98 5.33 7.06 1.15
C ILE A 98 6.25 8.16 1.65
N GLU A 99 7.20 7.76 2.47
CA GLU A 99 8.35 8.58 2.85
C GLU A 99 9.58 7.87 2.31
N MET A 100 10.35 8.52 1.43
CA MET A 100 11.52 7.90 0.82
C MET A 100 12.55 8.99 0.48
N ASN A 101 13.73 8.86 1.08
CA ASN A 101 14.76 9.90 1.04
C ASN A 101 14.19 11.21 1.62
N ASP A 102 14.10 12.28 0.81
CA ASP A 102 13.58 13.59 1.21
C ASP A 102 12.16 13.88 0.68
N ASN A 103 11.51 12.88 0.06
CA ASN A 103 10.14 13.03 -0.45
C ASN A 103 9.15 12.38 0.52
N HIS A 104 8.07 13.09 0.82
CA HIS A 104 6.93 12.57 1.58
C HIS A 104 5.63 12.88 0.83
N ILE A 105 4.87 11.84 0.54
CA ILE A 105 3.52 11.95 -0.04
C ILE A 105 2.50 11.26 0.86
N PHE A 106 1.30 11.83 0.90
CA PHE A 106 0.15 11.23 1.53
C PHE A 106 -1.08 11.49 0.66
N PHE A 107 -1.64 10.44 0.06
CA PHE A 107 -2.81 10.52 -0.80
C PHE A 107 -4.02 9.87 -0.14
N VAL A 108 -5.18 10.49 -0.31
CA VAL A 108 -6.49 9.96 0.09
C VAL A 108 -7.46 10.03 -1.07
N THR A 109 -8.04 8.89 -1.44
CA THR A 109 -9.08 8.83 -2.49
C THR A 109 -10.13 7.77 -2.16
N SER A 110 -11.31 7.90 -2.75
CA SER A 110 -12.32 6.85 -2.78
C SER A 110 -11.83 5.66 -3.60
N LYS A 111 -12.45 4.49 -3.38
CA LYS A 111 -12.27 3.36 -4.30
C LYS A 111 -12.93 3.68 -5.63
N PHE A 112 -12.22 3.42 -6.72
CA PHE A 112 -12.74 3.44 -8.07
C PHE A 112 -12.90 1.99 -8.55
N GLY A 113 -14.05 1.66 -9.11
CA GLY A 113 -14.43 0.31 -9.53
C GLY A 113 -14.05 -0.01 -10.97
N THR A 114 -13.82 1.02 -11.81
CA THR A 114 -13.57 0.83 -13.25
C THR A 114 -12.56 1.83 -13.81
N LEU A 115 -11.88 1.47 -14.90
CA LEU A 115 -11.03 2.40 -15.67
C LEU A 115 -11.83 3.57 -16.26
N ASN A 116 -13.13 3.39 -16.48
CA ASN A 116 -13.99 4.46 -16.99
C ASN A 116 -14.18 5.57 -15.95
N GLU A 117 -14.31 5.24 -14.67
CA GLU A 117 -14.37 6.22 -13.58
C GLU A 117 -13.08 7.06 -13.51
N ILE A 118 -11.91 6.43 -13.70
CA ILE A 118 -10.62 7.14 -13.77
C ILE A 118 -10.63 8.12 -14.94
N ARG A 119 -11.05 7.68 -16.13
CA ARG A 119 -11.12 8.52 -17.34
C ARG A 119 -12.05 9.73 -17.21
N GLN A 120 -13.10 9.61 -16.42
CA GLN A 120 -14.10 10.67 -16.19
C GLN A 120 -13.75 11.58 -15.01
N SER A 121 -12.66 11.30 -14.29
CA SER A 121 -12.22 12.11 -13.15
C SER A 121 -11.64 13.45 -13.59
N LYS A 122 -11.41 14.33 -12.60
CA LYS A 122 -10.76 15.63 -12.81
C LYS A 122 -9.24 15.52 -13.02
N ASP A 123 -8.64 14.38 -12.68
CA ASP A 123 -7.23 14.09 -12.88
C ASP A 123 -7.05 12.62 -13.34
N PRO A 124 -7.36 12.33 -14.61
CA PRO A 124 -7.30 10.97 -15.13
C PRO A 124 -5.87 10.43 -15.24
N GLN A 125 -4.87 11.30 -15.40
CA GLN A 125 -3.46 10.89 -15.51
C GLN A 125 -2.90 10.50 -14.15
N GLY A 126 -3.07 11.35 -13.13
CA GLY A 126 -2.59 11.05 -11.77
C GLY A 126 -3.27 9.81 -11.18
N LEU A 127 -4.58 9.66 -11.37
CA LEU A 127 -5.30 8.46 -10.92
C LEU A 127 -4.90 7.19 -11.66
N LEU A 128 -4.55 7.27 -12.95
CA LEU A 128 -4.05 6.11 -13.69
C LEU A 128 -2.67 5.68 -13.18
N ILE A 129 -1.78 6.64 -12.89
CA ILE A 129 -0.49 6.38 -12.26
C ILE A 129 -0.69 5.71 -10.89
N PHE A 130 -1.57 6.27 -10.05
CA PHE A 130 -1.92 5.70 -8.75
C PHE A 130 -2.48 4.29 -8.88
N TYR A 131 -3.44 4.05 -9.79
CA TYR A 131 -4.03 2.73 -10.02
C TYR A 131 -2.97 1.69 -10.41
N ASN A 132 -2.11 2.00 -11.38
CA ASN A 132 -1.09 1.08 -11.85
C ASN A 132 -0.08 0.77 -10.74
N PHE A 133 0.41 1.80 -10.05
CA PHE A 133 1.33 1.65 -8.92
C PHE A 133 0.75 0.77 -7.82
N ILE A 134 -0.50 1.00 -7.43
CA ILE A 134 -1.18 0.21 -6.39
C ILE A 134 -1.37 -1.25 -6.84
N ASN A 135 -1.69 -1.51 -8.11
CA ASN A 135 -1.81 -2.87 -8.61
C ASN A 135 -0.48 -3.63 -8.56
N ASP A 136 0.61 -3.01 -9.00
CA ASP A 136 1.95 -3.61 -8.97
C ASP A 136 2.38 -3.89 -7.52
N LEU A 137 2.18 -2.91 -6.62
CA LEU A 137 2.48 -3.03 -5.20
C LEU A 137 1.67 -4.15 -4.53
N ILE A 138 0.35 -4.19 -4.73
CA ILE A 138 -0.51 -5.24 -4.15
C ILE A 138 -0.11 -6.61 -4.68
N CYS A 139 0.18 -6.73 -5.98
CA CYS A 139 0.60 -7.98 -6.60
C CYS A 139 1.86 -8.52 -5.89
N LEU A 140 2.87 -7.68 -5.72
CA LEU A 140 4.11 -8.04 -5.04
C LEU A 140 3.86 -8.42 -3.56
N LEU A 141 3.21 -7.54 -2.79
CA LEU A 141 3.04 -7.73 -1.35
C LEU A 141 2.13 -8.91 -1.00
N THR A 142 1.07 -9.14 -1.77
CA THR A 142 0.20 -10.31 -1.58
C THR A 142 0.92 -11.61 -1.95
N THR A 143 1.75 -11.60 -3.00
CA THR A 143 2.58 -12.76 -3.37
C THR A 143 3.57 -13.09 -2.25
N LEU A 144 4.33 -12.10 -1.76
CA LEU A 144 5.27 -12.28 -0.64
C LEU A 144 4.57 -12.82 0.61
N THR A 145 3.43 -12.23 0.97
CA THR A 145 2.67 -12.64 2.16
C THR A 145 2.15 -14.07 2.02
N LYS A 146 1.61 -14.45 0.86
CA LYS A 146 1.07 -15.79 0.60
C LYS A 146 2.17 -16.85 0.57
N SER A 147 3.25 -16.61 -0.19
CA SER A 147 4.39 -17.55 -0.31
C SER A 147 5.08 -17.80 1.02
N HIS A 148 5.22 -16.79 1.88
CA HIS A 148 5.81 -16.95 3.21
C HIS A 148 4.93 -17.75 4.18
N SER A 149 3.60 -17.65 4.04
CA SER A 149 2.66 -18.21 5.02
C SER A 149 1.98 -19.52 4.59
N ASN A 150 2.39 -20.12 3.47
CA ASN A 150 1.79 -21.35 2.92
C ASN A 150 0.24 -21.30 2.90
N ILE A 151 -0.36 -20.16 2.56
CA ILE A 151 -1.81 -20.05 2.45
C ILE A 151 -2.23 -20.26 0.99
N HIS A 152 -2.82 -21.43 0.72
CA HIS A 152 -3.68 -21.62 -0.44
C HIS A 152 -4.98 -20.86 -0.20
N SER A 153 -5.17 -19.74 -0.92
CA SER A 153 -6.49 -19.14 -1.06
C SER A 153 -7.28 -20.03 -2.03
N TYR A 154 -8.21 -20.84 -1.52
CA TYR A 154 -9.24 -21.48 -2.32
C TYR A 154 -10.38 -20.50 -2.61
#